data_AF-A0A4Q3AIS7-F1
#
_entry.id   AF-A0A4Q3AIS7-F1
#
_cell.length_a   1.000
_cell.length_b   1.000
_cell.length_c   1.000
_cell.angle_alpha   90.00
_cell.angle_beta   90.00
_cell.angle_gamma   90.00
#
_symmetry.space_group_name_H-M   'P 1'
#
loop_
_entity.id
_entity.type
_entity.pdbx_description
1 polymer ?
#
loop_
_entity_poly.entity_id
_entity_poly.type
_entity_poly.pdbx_seq_one_letter_code
_entity_poly.pdbx_strand_id
1 'polypeptide(L)'
;ADVPERDPKNWQFQGSNDGSTWTTLNTQSDQSFATRFQTNTHGIGNTTAYRYYQLDVTANFGGSAYGLQMGELGLFTDAGRTIPDGTYRVLSRKSNKALDVLNGGTADGTDAVQWGWTGGNSQKWTFTHLGNGQYQASGLASGKLLEVTNASSTNGAIVQIWPSNNNNCQKWTVTPASNGTFKLLNVNSGKAIDVSGGSTADGAAIIQWPYGAASNQQWQISIAP
;
A
#
# COMPACT_ATOMS: atom_id res chain seq x y z
N ALA A 1 -22.22 11.24 -24.51
CA ALA A 1 -22.84 10.02 -23.99
C ALA A 1 -21.76 8.98 -23.79
N ASP A 2 -21.92 8.15 -22.77
CA ASP A 2 -21.01 7.06 -22.45
C ASP A 2 -21.24 5.89 -23.42
N VAL A 3 -20.19 5.37 -24.06
CA VAL A 3 -20.30 4.39 -25.17
C VAL A 3 -19.25 3.27 -25.00
N PRO A 4 -19.65 2.05 -24.58
CA PRO A 4 -18.73 0.93 -24.34
C PRO A 4 -17.86 0.55 -25.54
N GLU A 5 -18.36 0.73 -26.76
CA GLU A 5 -17.66 0.49 -28.01
C GLU A 5 -16.36 1.30 -28.16
N ARG A 6 -16.26 2.43 -27.45
CA ARG A 6 -15.10 3.34 -27.47
C ARG A 6 -14.07 3.03 -26.39
N ASP A 7 -14.30 2.04 -25.54
CA ASP A 7 -13.35 1.64 -24.50
C ASP A 7 -12.07 1.07 -25.14
N PRO A 8 -10.87 1.31 -24.56
CA PRO A 8 -9.64 0.75 -25.07
C PRO A 8 -9.68 -0.79 -25.04
N LYS A 9 -9.31 -1.44 -26.14
CA LYS A 9 -9.25 -2.91 -26.24
C LYS A 9 -7.80 -3.41 -26.29
N ASN A 10 -6.99 -2.76 -27.14
CA ASN A 10 -5.58 -3.07 -27.33
C ASN A 10 -4.75 -1.80 -27.22
N TRP A 11 -3.56 -1.90 -26.61
CA TRP A 11 -2.63 -0.77 -26.54
C TRP A 11 -1.19 -1.21 -26.30
N GLN A 12 -0.27 -0.30 -26.63
CA GLN A 12 1.11 -0.34 -26.19
C GLN A 12 1.37 0.83 -25.24
N PHE A 13 2.06 0.55 -24.13
CA PHE A 13 2.58 1.59 -23.27
C PHE A 13 4.08 1.73 -23.52
N GLN A 14 4.54 2.94 -23.82
CA GLN A 14 5.86 3.20 -24.37
C GLN A 14 6.58 4.30 -23.59
N GLY A 15 7.91 4.22 -23.58
CA GLY A 15 8.81 5.22 -23.00
C GLY A 15 9.81 5.76 -24.01
N SER A 16 10.16 7.04 -23.89
CA SER A 16 11.16 7.70 -24.73
C SER A 16 12.00 8.70 -23.94
N ASN A 17 13.24 8.95 -24.38
CA ASN A 17 14.12 9.98 -23.80
C ASN A 17 14.29 11.21 -24.70
N ASP A 18 13.99 11.09 -25.99
CA ASP A 18 14.08 12.15 -26.99
C ASP A 18 12.70 12.64 -27.48
N GLY A 19 11.63 11.90 -27.17
CA GLY A 19 10.26 12.19 -27.62
C GLY A 19 9.95 11.70 -29.04
N SER A 20 10.91 11.04 -29.72
CA SER A 20 10.76 10.56 -31.10
C SER A 20 11.04 9.06 -31.26
N THR A 21 11.99 8.52 -30.48
CA THR A 21 12.32 7.10 -30.46
C THR A 21 11.66 6.46 -29.25
N TRP A 22 10.77 5.49 -29.50
CA TRP A 22 9.93 4.88 -28.47
C TRP A 22 10.29 3.42 -28.21
N THR A 23 10.42 3.05 -26.93
CA THR A 23 10.57 1.66 -26.47
C THR A 23 9.25 1.17 -25.90
N THR A 24 8.73 0.04 -26.37
CA THR A 24 7.53 -0.58 -25.80
C THR A 24 7.85 -1.21 -24.44
N LEU A 25 7.19 -0.71 -23.40
CA LEU A 25 7.35 -1.14 -22.01
C LEU A 25 6.31 -2.19 -21.61
N ASN A 26 5.13 -2.13 -22.22
CA ASN A 26 4.06 -3.08 -22.00
C ASN A 26 3.12 -3.15 -23.21
N THR A 27 2.49 -4.31 -23.41
CA THR A 27 1.47 -4.52 -24.45
C THR A 27 0.28 -5.21 -23.82
N GLN A 28 -0.91 -4.69 -24.09
CA GLN A 28 -2.17 -5.31 -23.70
C GLN A 28 -3.00 -5.62 -24.95
N SER A 29 -3.73 -6.73 -24.89
CA SER A 29 -4.60 -7.19 -25.98
C SER A 29 -5.88 -7.75 -25.41
N ASP A 30 -6.97 -7.58 -26.16
CA ASP A 30 -8.30 -8.11 -25.88
C ASP A 30 -8.80 -7.80 -24.46
N GLN A 31 -8.48 -6.60 -23.97
CA GLN A 31 -8.93 -6.13 -22.66
C GLN A 31 -10.42 -5.83 -22.68
N SER A 32 -11.09 -6.09 -21.56
CA SER A 32 -12.53 -5.86 -21.38
C SER A 32 -12.82 -5.08 -20.10
N PHE A 33 -13.93 -4.34 -20.14
CA PHE A 33 -14.44 -3.54 -19.03
C PHE A 33 -15.84 -4.07 -18.69
N ALA A 34 -15.92 -4.97 -17.72
CA ALA A 34 -17.14 -5.66 -17.32
C ALA A 34 -18.19 -4.69 -16.76
N THR A 35 -17.77 -3.55 -16.22
CA THR A 35 -18.64 -2.48 -15.71
C THR A 35 -18.13 -1.11 -16.13
N ARG A 36 -19.02 -0.12 -16.24
CA ARG A 36 -18.62 1.29 -16.44
C ARG A 36 -17.79 1.79 -15.26
N PHE A 37 -16.90 2.76 -15.52
CA PHE A 37 -15.96 3.32 -14.53
C PHE A 37 -14.99 2.30 -13.91
N GLN A 38 -14.81 1.12 -14.51
CA GLN A 38 -13.84 0.15 -14.05
C GLN A 38 -12.40 0.62 -14.33
N THR A 39 -11.57 0.59 -13.29
CA THR A 39 -10.12 0.81 -13.40
C THR A 39 -9.41 -0.54 -13.50
N ASN A 40 -8.75 -0.79 -14.63
CA ASN A 40 -7.85 -1.93 -14.80
C ASN A 40 -6.40 -1.50 -14.55
N THR A 41 -5.63 -2.31 -13.81
CA THR A 41 -4.23 -2.02 -13.47
C THR A 41 -3.31 -3.06 -14.12
N HIS A 42 -2.28 -2.58 -14.80
CA HIS A 42 -1.29 -3.42 -15.48
C HIS A 42 0.11 -3.11 -14.95
N GLY A 43 0.80 -4.15 -14.46
CA GLY A 43 2.20 -4.04 -14.04
C GLY A 43 3.13 -3.90 -15.24
N ILE A 44 4.13 -3.03 -15.13
CA ILE A 44 5.17 -2.83 -16.14
C ILE A 44 6.49 -3.29 -15.52
N GLY A 45 7.10 -4.34 -16.08
CA GLY A 45 8.36 -4.90 -15.56
C GLY A 45 9.61 -4.08 -15.89
N ASN A 46 9.44 -2.87 -16.45
CA ASN A 46 10.54 -2.02 -16.87
C ASN A 46 11.19 -1.30 -15.69
N THR A 47 12.51 -1.38 -15.57
CA THR A 47 13.30 -0.68 -14.55
C THR A 47 14.00 0.56 -15.10
N THR A 48 13.97 0.79 -16.42
CA THR A 48 14.63 1.94 -17.07
C THR A 48 13.74 3.18 -17.00
N ALA A 49 14.22 4.28 -16.43
CA ALA A 49 13.46 5.53 -16.44
C ALA A 49 13.47 6.19 -17.82
N TYR A 50 12.31 6.72 -18.23
CA TYR A 50 12.13 7.49 -19.47
C TYR A 50 11.61 8.89 -19.17
N ARG A 51 11.99 9.87 -20.01
CA ARG A 51 11.56 11.28 -19.90
C ARG A 51 10.13 11.51 -20.40
N TYR A 52 9.71 10.75 -21.39
CA TYR A 52 8.39 10.84 -22.02
C TYR A 52 7.71 9.47 -21.96
N TYR A 53 6.40 9.47 -21.78
CA TYR A 53 5.56 8.27 -21.80
C TYR A 53 4.39 8.48 -22.75
N GLN A 54 4.00 7.40 -23.42
CA GLN A 54 2.87 7.39 -24.34
C GLN A 54 2.03 6.13 -24.12
N LEU A 55 0.71 6.31 -24.13
CA LEU A 55 -0.26 5.23 -24.28
C LEU A 55 -0.75 5.24 -25.73
N ASP A 56 -0.30 4.27 -26.51
CA ASP A 56 -0.71 4.09 -27.90
C ASP A 56 -1.85 3.07 -27.97
N VAL A 57 -3.10 3.56 -28.04
CA VAL A 57 -4.29 2.71 -28.14
C VAL A 57 -4.47 2.26 -29.59
N THR A 58 -4.22 0.98 -29.85
CA THR A 58 -4.20 0.40 -31.19
C THR A 58 -5.54 -0.21 -31.62
N ALA A 59 -6.44 -0.48 -30.66
CA ALA A 59 -7.81 -0.88 -30.95
C ALA A 59 -8.76 -0.51 -29.81
N ASN A 60 -10.02 -0.23 -30.16
CA ASN A 60 -11.18 -0.26 -29.26
C ASN A 60 -12.13 -1.38 -29.72
N PHE A 61 -13.35 -1.43 -29.17
CA PHE A 61 -14.34 -2.46 -29.53
C PHE A 61 -15.06 -2.22 -30.87
N GLY A 62 -14.81 -1.08 -31.52
CA GLY A 62 -15.43 -0.70 -32.79
C GLY A 62 -16.92 -0.35 -32.67
N GLY A 63 -17.47 0.34 -33.67
CA GLY A 63 -18.88 0.76 -33.70
C GLY A 63 -19.09 1.98 -34.61
N SER A 64 -20.34 2.41 -34.77
CA SER A 64 -20.68 3.64 -35.55
C SER A 64 -20.26 4.93 -34.85
N ALA A 65 -19.87 4.84 -33.58
CA ALA A 65 -19.47 5.96 -32.75
C ALA A 65 -17.94 6.16 -32.80
N TYR A 66 -17.44 7.02 -33.68
CA TYR A 66 -16.00 7.35 -33.77
C TYR A 66 -15.42 7.82 -32.42
N GLY A 67 -14.21 7.38 -32.07
CA GLY A 67 -13.42 7.93 -30.96
C GLY A 67 -12.96 6.92 -29.91
N LEU A 68 -12.19 7.42 -28.95
CA LEU A 68 -11.71 6.73 -27.74
C LEU A 68 -12.40 7.37 -26.54
N GLN A 69 -12.82 6.56 -25.57
CA GLN A 69 -13.33 7.08 -24.30
C GLN A 69 -12.50 6.53 -23.14
N MET A 70 -11.92 7.45 -22.37
CA MET A 70 -11.19 7.16 -21.14
C MET A 70 -11.59 8.19 -20.09
N GLY A 71 -11.85 7.72 -18.87
CA GLY A 71 -12.13 8.59 -17.73
C GLY A 71 -10.87 9.00 -16.97
N GLU A 72 -9.89 8.10 -16.88
CA GLU A 72 -8.67 8.27 -16.09
C GLU A 72 -7.50 7.54 -16.75
N LEU A 73 -6.30 8.12 -16.64
CA LEU A 73 -5.03 7.46 -16.91
C LEU A 73 -4.06 7.78 -15.77
N GLY A 74 -3.66 6.76 -15.03
CA GLY A 74 -2.67 6.86 -13.96
C GLY A 74 -1.36 6.16 -14.33
N LEU A 75 -0.24 6.84 -14.13
CA LEU A 75 1.10 6.26 -14.23
C LEU A 75 1.74 6.26 -12.84
N PHE A 76 1.99 5.07 -12.32
CA PHE A 76 2.55 4.89 -10.98
C PHE A 76 3.82 4.05 -11.07
N THR A 77 4.84 4.46 -10.33
CA THR A 77 6.02 3.62 -10.05
C THR A 77 5.73 2.74 -8.83
N ASP A 78 6.30 1.55 -8.77
CA ASP A 78 6.33 0.75 -7.53
C ASP A 78 7.14 1.49 -6.43
N ALA A 79 8.12 2.29 -6.86
CA ALA A 79 8.74 3.35 -6.07
C ALA A 79 7.85 4.61 -6.06
N GLY A 80 6.61 4.51 -5.55
CA GLY A 80 5.65 5.60 -5.74
C GLY A 80 4.19 5.32 -5.41
N ARG A 81 3.84 4.10 -4.95
CA ARG A 81 2.64 3.94 -4.13
C ARG A 81 2.94 4.43 -2.71
N THR A 82 3.35 5.69 -2.60
CA THR A 82 3.36 6.40 -1.33
C THR A 82 1.92 6.43 -0.86
N ILE A 83 1.70 6.05 0.39
CA ILE A 83 0.44 6.31 1.07
C ILE A 83 0.42 7.83 1.29
N PRO A 84 -0.58 8.57 0.77
CA PRO A 84 -0.72 9.98 1.08
C PRO A 84 -0.82 10.19 2.59
N ASP A 85 -0.52 11.40 3.05
CA ASP A 85 -0.78 11.74 4.44
C ASP A 85 -2.28 11.65 4.71
N GLY A 86 -2.65 11.01 5.82
CA GLY A 86 -4.05 10.78 6.15
C GLY A 86 -4.26 9.67 7.15
N THR A 87 -5.53 9.39 7.46
CA THR A 87 -5.92 8.37 8.42
C THR A 87 -6.40 7.11 7.72
N TYR A 88 -5.81 5.98 8.08
CA TYR A 88 -5.97 4.69 7.44
C TYR A 88 -6.38 3.62 8.44
N ARG A 89 -7.04 2.60 7.93
CA ARG A 89 -7.07 1.29 8.58
C ARG A 89 -5.99 0.42 7.95
N VAL A 90 -5.41 -0.46 8.76
CA VAL A 90 -4.32 -1.34 8.36
C VAL A 90 -4.75 -2.77 8.69
N LEU A 91 -5.10 -3.57 7.68
CA LEU A 91 -5.66 -4.91 7.87
C LEU A 91 -4.63 -5.98 7.48
N SER A 92 -4.45 -6.99 8.32
CA SER A 92 -3.61 -8.13 7.98
C SER A 92 -4.20 -8.87 6.79
N ARG A 93 -3.39 -9.13 5.76
CA ARG A 93 -3.81 -9.93 4.59
C ARG A 93 -4.20 -11.36 4.98
N LYS A 94 -3.63 -11.89 6.07
CA LYS A 94 -3.90 -13.27 6.51
C LYS A 94 -5.27 -13.42 7.17
N SER A 95 -5.66 -12.47 8.01
CA SER A 95 -6.82 -12.60 8.92
C SER A 95 -7.93 -11.60 8.64
N ASN A 96 -7.70 -10.59 7.80
CA ASN A 96 -8.53 -9.39 7.63
C ASN A 96 -8.80 -8.61 8.93
N LYS A 97 -8.00 -8.86 9.99
CA LYS A 97 -8.07 -8.13 11.26
C LYS A 97 -7.20 -6.88 11.21
N ALA A 98 -7.61 -5.86 11.94
CA ALA A 98 -6.96 -4.57 11.99
C ALA A 98 -5.77 -4.57 12.94
N LEU A 99 -4.73 -3.81 12.60
CA LEU A 99 -3.74 -3.31 13.55
C LEU A 99 -4.46 -2.43 14.58
N ASP A 100 -4.50 -2.89 15.82
CA ASP A 100 -5.23 -2.30 16.94
C ASP A 100 -4.26 -2.00 18.09
N VAL A 101 -4.65 -1.10 18.98
CA VAL A 101 -4.00 -0.89 20.27
C VAL A 101 -4.79 -1.64 21.33
N LEU A 102 -4.11 -2.48 22.11
CA LEU A 102 -4.74 -3.38 23.07
C LEU A 102 -5.75 -2.66 23.97
N ASN A 103 -6.99 -3.16 24.00
CA ASN A 103 -8.12 -2.60 24.76
C ASN A 103 -8.42 -1.12 24.47
N GLY A 104 -7.98 -0.59 23.32
CA GLY A 104 -8.05 0.84 23.00
C GLY A 104 -7.24 1.73 23.94
N GLY A 105 -6.21 1.19 24.58
CA GLY A 105 -5.39 1.92 25.54
C GLY A 105 -4.65 3.11 24.92
N THR A 106 -4.39 4.12 25.74
CA THR A 106 -3.66 5.33 25.34
C THR A 106 -2.42 5.57 26.19
N ALA A 107 -2.11 4.69 27.14
CA ALA A 107 -0.91 4.79 27.99
C ALA A 107 0.37 4.49 27.18
N ASP A 108 1.50 5.05 27.64
CA ASP A 108 2.81 4.76 27.06
C ASP A 108 3.11 3.26 27.18
N GLY A 109 3.55 2.65 26.09
CA GLY A 109 3.87 1.23 26.03
C GLY A 109 2.66 0.31 25.97
N THR A 110 1.49 0.81 25.60
CA THR A 110 0.37 -0.08 25.29
C THR A 110 0.69 -0.87 24.01
N ASP A 111 0.59 -2.19 24.08
CA ASP A 111 0.91 -3.09 22.98
C ASP A 111 -0.01 -2.90 21.77
N ALA A 112 0.56 -3.07 20.58
CA ALA A 112 -0.19 -3.27 19.35
C ALA A 112 -0.56 -4.75 19.20
N VAL A 113 -1.80 -5.00 18.81
CA VAL A 113 -2.37 -6.33 18.57
C VAL A 113 -3.11 -6.35 17.25
N GLN A 114 -3.58 -7.52 16.80
CA GLN A 114 -4.64 -7.56 15.81
C GLN A 114 -6.01 -7.73 16.49
N TRP A 115 -7.05 -7.13 15.92
CA TRP A 115 -8.43 -7.34 16.35
C TRP A 115 -9.40 -7.22 15.18
N GLY A 116 -10.57 -7.85 15.27
CA GLY A 116 -11.67 -7.61 14.33
C GLY A 116 -11.95 -6.12 14.13
N TRP A 117 -12.12 -5.67 12.88
CA TRP A 117 -12.37 -4.26 12.60
C TRP A 117 -13.71 -3.81 13.20
N THR A 118 -13.65 -2.86 14.14
CA THR A 118 -14.79 -2.24 14.81
C THR A 118 -15.03 -0.80 14.33
N GLY A 119 -14.04 -0.19 13.67
CA GLY A 119 -14.07 1.23 13.33
C GLY A 119 -13.69 2.17 14.49
N GLY A 120 -13.30 1.62 15.63
CA GLY A 120 -12.83 2.39 16.79
C GLY A 120 -11.53 3.14 16.50
N ASN A 121 -11.30 4.23 17.24
CA ASN A 121 -10.13 5.09 17.06
C ASN A 121 -8.79 4.39 17.38
N SER A 122 -8.81 3.27 18.11
CA SER A 122 -7.62 2.45 18.37
C SER A 122 -7.13 1.65 17.15
N GLN A 123 -7.97 1.51 16.13
CA GLN A 123 -7.68 0.79 14.89
C GLN A 123 -7.34 1.73 13.72
N LYS A 124 -7.34 3.04 13.97
CA LYS A 124 -7.11 4.09 12.98
C LYS A 124 -5.73 4.69 13.18
N TRP A 125 -4.97 4.78 12.09
CA TRP A 125 -3.59 5.22 12.10
C TRP A 125 -3.40 6.38 11.13
N THR A 126 -2.94 7.52 11.62
CA THR A 126 -2.54 8.65 10.79
C THR A 126 -1.12 8.41 10.29
N PHE A 127 -0.97 8.21 8.99
CA PHE A 127 0.31 8.11 8.32
C PHE A 127 0.81 9.51 7.96
N THR A 128 2.06 9.80 8.30
CA THR A 128 2.77 11.02 7.90
C THR A 128 4.04 10.63 7.17
N HIS A 129 4.17 11.07 5.93
CA HIS A 129 5.31 10.80 5.07
C HIS A 129 6.51 11.67 5.47
N LEU A 130 7.66 11.02 5.65
CA LEU A 130 8.92 11.66 6.04
C LEU A 130 9.88 11.86 4.84
N GLY A 131 9.49 11.41 3.65
CA GLY A 131 10.39 11.31 2.50
C GLY A 131 10.99 9.91 2.36
N ASN A 132 11.51 9.60 1.16
CA ASN A 132 12.16 8.32 0.84
C ASN A 132 11.34 7.06 1.17
N GLY A 133 10.00 7.15 1.12
CA GLY A 133 9.10 6.04 1.45
C GLY A 133 9.05 5.68 2.95
N GLN A 134 9.59 6.55 3.82
CA GLN A 134 9.51 6.40 5.27
C GLN A 134 8.30 7.14 5.83
N TYR A 135 7.71 6.54 6.86
CA TYR A 135 6.50 7.02 7.50
C TYR A 135 6.60 6.96 9.01
N GLN A 136 5.90 7.87 9.66
CA GLN A 136 5.38 7.66 11.01
C GLN A 136 3.91 7.25 10.93
N ALA A 137 3.48 6.37 11.83
CA ALA A 137 2.09 5.99 12.00
C ALA A 137 1.67 6.34 13.43
N SER A 138 0.78 7.34 13.57
CA SER A 138 0.25 7.78 14.86
C SER A 138 -1.14 7.17 15.10
N GLY A 139 -1.35 6.57 16.27
CA GLY A 139 -2.66 6.03 16.65
C GLY A 139 -3.66 7.16 16.86
N LEU A 140 -4.80 7.13 16.19
CA LEU A 140 -5.78 8.23 16.21
C LEU A 140 -6.31 8.52 17.63
N ALA A 141 -6.46 7.49 18.46
CA ALA A 141 -6.94 7.64 19.83
C ALA A 141 -5.92 8.31 20.78
N SER A 142 -4.63 8.03 20.62
CA SER A 142 -3.59 8.41 21.58
C SER A 142 -2.68 9.54 21.11
N GLY A 143 -2.58 9.77 19.79
CA GLY A 143 -1.59 10.64 19.16
C GLY A 143 -0.15 10.07 19.19
N LYS A 144 0.05 8.87 19.76
CA LYS A 144 1.37 8.24 19.95
C LYS A 144 1.75 7.39 18.74
N LEU A 145 3.06 7.23 18.53
CA LEU A 145 3.59 6.53 17.36
C LEU A 145 3.66 5.03 17.59
N LEU A 146 3.36 4.28 16.54
CA LEU A 146 3.66 2.86 16.45
C LEU A 146 5.18 2.65 16.45
N GLU A 147 5.70 1.88 17.40
CA GLU A 147 7.13 1.66 17.56
C GLU A 147 7.50 0.23 17.93
N VAL A 148 8.74 -0.16 17.64
CA VAL A 148 9.33 -1.36 18.24
C VAL A 148 9.85 -1.03 19.64
N THR A 149 9.37 -1.78 20.64
CA THR A 149 9.68 -1.59 22.05
C THR A 149 11.19 -1.50 22.30
N ASN A 150 11.61 -0.47 23.03
CA ASN A 150 13.01 -0.22 23.40
C ASN A 150 13.99 -0.19 22.21
N ALA A 151 13.51 0.11 21.00
CA ALA A 151 14.30 0.04 19.76
C ALA A 151 15.01 -1.30 19.56
N SER A 152 14.44 -2.39 20.10
CA SER A 152 15.03 -3.72 19.98
C SER A 152 15.22 -4.12 18.52
N SER A 153 16.28 -4.87 18.22
CA SER A 153 16.50 -5.50 16.92
C SER A 153 16.20 -7.00 16.93
N THR A 154 15.76 -7.55 18.07
CA THR A 154 15.49 -8.99 18.23
C THR A 154 14.23 -9.42 17.49
N ASN A 155 14.25 -10.64 16.96
CA ASN A 155 13.06 -11.28 16.39
C ASN A 155 12.02 -11.47 17.50
N GLY A 156 10.76 -11.12 17.22
CA GLY A 156 9.68 -11.24 18.20
C GLY A 156 9.58 -10.07 19.17
N ALA A 157 10.39 -9.01 19.02
CA ALA A 157 10.19 -7.81 19.83
C ALA A 157 8.80 -7.22 19.56
N ILE A 158 8.11 -6.85 20.63
CA ILE A 158 6.75 -6.33 20.61
C ILE A 158 6.71 -4.94 19.98
N VAL A 159 5.66 -4.69 19.21
CA VAL A 159 5.31 -3.36 18.72
C VAL A 159 4.30 -2.73 19.69
N GLN A 160 4.52 -1.48 20.06
CA GLN A 160 3.72 -0.74 21.04
C GLN A 160 3.42 0.68 20.54
N ILE A 161 2.64 1.45 21.30
CA ILE A 161 2.53 2.90 21.13
C ILE A 161 3.40 3.68 22.12
N TRP A 162 4.08 4.73 21.65
CA TRP A 162 4.94 5.56 22.50
C TRP A 162 4.96 7.03 22.05
N PRO A 163 5.21 8.00 22.94
CA PRO A 163 5.43 9.39 22.56
C PRO A 163 6.55 9.53 21.52
N SER A 164 6.39 10.48 20.61
CA SER A 164 7.41 10.74 19.59
C SER A 164 8.74 11.15 20.25
N ASN A 165 9.80 10.43 19.91
CA ASN A 165 11.17 10.70 20.34
C ASN A 165 12.14 10.75 19.14
N ASN A 166 11.61 10.77 17.92
CA ASN A 166 12.33 10.81 16.64
C ASN A 166 13.29 9.63 16.39
N ASN A 167 13.23 8.57 17.21
CA ASN A 167 14.04 7.37 17.01
C ASN A 167 13.60 6.60 15.75
N ASN A 168 14.54 5.93 15.10
CA ASN A 168 14.26 5.09 13.93
C ASN A 168 13.37 3.88 14.26
N CYS A 169 13.23 3.49 15.53
CA CYS A 169 12.27 2.47 15.95
C CYS A 169 10.81 2.90 15.79
N GLN A 170 10.55 4.21 15.61
CA GLN A 170 9.22 4.79 15.38
C GLN A 170 8.96 5.12 13.90
N LYS A 171 9.89 4.74 13.01
CA LYS A 171 9.83 5.02 11.57
C LYS A 171 9.72 3.71 10.80
N TRP A 172 8.90 3.73 9.77
CA TRP A 172 8.58 2.56 8.96
C TRP A 172 8.80 2.86 7.49
N THR A 173 9.66 2.09 6.83
CA THR A 173 9.73 2.06 5.37
C THR A 173 8.54 1.27 4.86
N VAL A 174 7.62 1.94 4.18
CA VAL A 174 6.40 1.31 3.65
C VAL A 174 6.56 1.08 2.16
N THR A 175 6.49 -0.18 1.74
CA THR A 175 6.70 -0.56 0.34
C THR A 175 5.62 -1.53 -0.12
N PRO A 176 5.26 -1.52 -1.42
CA PRO A 176 4.36 -2.51 -1.96
C PRO A 176 4.85 -3.95 -1.74
N ALA A 177 3.89 -4.85 -1.53
CA ALA A 177 4.03 -6.29 -1.55
C ALA A 177 3.09 -6.87 -2.61
N SER A 178 2.93 -8.19 -2.67
CA SER A 178 2.07 -8.82 -3.68
C SER A 178 0.58 -8.51 -3.46
N ASN A 179 -0.22 -8.61 -4.53
CA ASN A 179 -1.68 -8.51 -4.48
C ASN A 179 -2.22 -7.20 -3.88
N GLY A 180 -1.58 -6.06 -4.18
CA GLY A 180 -2.02 -4.74 -3.73
C GLY A 180 -1.88 -4.49 -2.22
N THR A 181 -1.07 -5.30 -1.54
CA THR A 181 -0.74 -5.11 -0.12
C THR A 181 0.58 -4.37 0.07
N PHE A 182 0.93 -4.07 1.31
CA PHE A 182 2.15 -3.40 1.70
C PHE A 182 2.90 -4.23 2.74
N LYS A 183 4.22 -4.01 2.82
CA LYS A 183 5.05 -4.38 3.97
C LYS A 183 5.56 -3.11 4.64
N LEU A 184 5.57 -3.12 5.97
CA LEU A 184 6.09 -2.02 6.80
C LEU A 184 7.35 -2.52 7.49
N LEU A 185 8.50 -2.01 7.09
CA LEU A 185 9.80 -2.40 7.65
C LEU A 185 10.26 -1.33 8.63
N ASN A 186 10.62 -1.73 9.85
CA ASN A 186 11.15 -0.81 10.83
C ASN A 186 12.50 -0.23 10.34
N VAL A 187 12.67 1.08 10.39
CA VAL A 187 13.88 1.74 9.90
C VAL A 187 15.11 1.41 10.75
N ASN A 188 14.93 1.13 12.05
CA ASN A 188 16.04 0.75 12.94
C ASN A 188 16.52 -0.69 12.70
N SER A 189 15.61 -1.65 12.55
CA SER A 189 15.96 -3.08 12.53
C SER A 189 15.91 -3.75 11.14
N GLY A 190 15.26 -3.11 10.16
CA GLY A 190 14.96 -3.68 8.85
C GLY A 190 13.88 -4.77 8.85
N LYS A 191 13.24 -5.05 9.99
CA LYS A 191 12.26 -6.15 10.15
C LYS A 191 10.84 -5.67 9.91
N ALA A 192 9.97 -6.58 9.45
CA ALA A 192 8.59 -6.28 9.14
C ALA A 192 7.69 -6.29 10.38
N ILE A 193 6.63 -5.48 10.34
CA ILE A 193 5.44 -5.70 11.19
C ILE A 193 4.84 -7.06 10.84
N ASP A 194 4.66 -7.90 11.86
CA ASP A 194 4.27 -9.29 11.76
C ASP A 194 3.22 -9.64 12.83
N VAL A 195 2.13 -10.31 12.43
CA VAL A 195 1.22 -10.93 13.39
C VAL A 195 1.85 -12.21 13.93
N SER A 196 2.18 -12.24 15.22
CA SER A 196 2.95 -13.32 15.85
C SER A 196 2.37 -14.71 15.54
N GLY A 197 3.24 -15.62 15.08
CA GLY A 197 2.90 -16.97 14.66
C GLY A 197 1.94 -17.05 13.47
N GLY A 198 1.67 -15.93 12.81
CA GLY A 198 0.60 -15.78 11.84
C GLY A 198 -0.77 -16.15 12.40
N SER A 199 -1.02 -15.86 13.68
CA SER A 199 -2.30 -16.12 14.34
C SER A 199 -3.45 -15.39 13.64
N THR A 200 -4.66 -15.92 13.76
CA THR A 200 -5.90 -15.26 13.32
C THR A 200 -6.79 -14.88 14.51
N ALA A 201 -6.34 -15.11 15.74
CA ALA A 201 -7.10 -14.77 16.96
C ALA A 201 -7.09 -13.25 17.21
N ASP A 202 -8.16 -12.76 17.82
CA ASP A 202 -8.19 -11.42 18.40
C ASP A 202 -7.20 -11.33 19.57
N GLY A 203 -6.54 -10.18 19.69
CA GLY A 203 -5.51 -9.95 20.69
C GLY A 203 -4.16 -10.58 20.37
N ALA A 204 -3.98 -11.22 19.21
CA ALA A 204 -2.66 -11.73 18.82
C ALA A 204 -1.68 -10.56 18.68
N ALA A 205 -0.50 -10.71 19.31
CA ALA A 205 0.51 -9.67 19.38
C ALA A 205 1.03 -9.29 17.98
N ILE A 206 1.28 -8.00 17.81
CA ILE A 206 2.08 -7.48 16.71
C ILE A 206 3.53 -7.40 17.15
N ILE A 207 4.39 -8.04 16.39
CA ILE A 207 5.84 -8.11 16.64
C ILE A 207 6.59 -7.61 15.41
N GLN A 208 7.91 -7.46 15.55
CA GLN A 208 8.80 -7.44 14.39
C GLN A 208 9.37 -8.82 14.07
N TRP A 209 9.52 -9.13 12.79
CA TRP A 209 10.15 -10.37 12.33
C TRP A 209 10.88 -10.15 10.98
N PRO A 210 11.93 -10.93 10.64
CA PRO A 210 12.50 -10.90 9.31
C PRO A 210 11.44 -11.11 8.23
N TYR A 211 11.43 -10.24 7.22
CA TYR A 211 10.44 -10.31 6.15
C TYR A 211 10.70 -11.54 5.27
N GLY A 212 9.77 -12.48 5.27
CA GLY A 212 9.77 -13.70 4.45
C GLY A 212 8.62 -13.78 3.46
N ALA A 213 7.93 -12.66 3.22
CA ALA A 213 6.76 -12.56 2.33
C ALA A 213 5.55 -13.42 2.75
N ALA A 214 5.49 -13.86 4.01
CA ALA A 214 4.33 -14.54 4.56
C ALA A 214 3.12 -13.58 4.66
N SER A 215 1.90 -14.11 4.55
CA SER A 215 0.69 -13.27 4.53
C SER A 215 0.41 -12.52 5.84
N ASN A 216 0.98 -12.96 6.97
CA ASN A 216 0.93 -12.26 8.25
C ASN A 216 1.87 -11.05 8.34
N GLN A 217 2.71 -10.84 7.32
CA GLN A 217 3.61 -9.69 7.18
C GLN A 217 3.17 -8.72 6.07
N GLN A 218 1.98 -8.96 5.51
CA GLN A 218 1.40 -8.20 4.40
C GLN A 218 0.13 -7.52 4.88
N TRP A 219 0.01 -6.24 4.56
CA TRP A 219 -1.02 -5.37 5.13
C TRP A 219 -1.78 -4.65 4.01
N GLN A 220 -3.11 -4.73 4.06
CA GLN A 220 -3.98 -3.88 3.27
C GLN A 220 -4.10 -2.53 3.96
N ILE A 221 -3.76 -1.46 3.25
CA ILE A 221 -3.85 -0.09 3.78
C ILE A 221 -4.85 0.67 2.92
N SER A 222 -5.93 1.12 3.56
CA SER A 222 -7.02 1.86 2.90
C SER A 222 -7.52 2.95 3.84
N ILE A 223 -8.09 4.02 3.29
CA ILE A 223 -8.64 5.14 4.07
C ILE A 223 -9.59 4.59 5.14
N ALA A 224 -9.45 5.09 6.37
CA ALA A 224 -10.38 4.79 7.43
C ALA A 224 -11.65 5.66 7.27
N PRO A 225 -12.84 5.06 7.19
CA PRO A 225 -14.10 5.81 7.20
C PRO A 225 -14.38 6.44 8.58
#